data_AF-A0A6G9YKJ3-F1
#
_entry.id   AF-A0A6G9YKJ3-F1
#
_cell.length_a   1.000
_cell.length_b   1.000
_cell.length_c   1.000
_cell.angle_alpha   90.00
_cell.angle_beta   90.00
_cell.angle_gamma   90.00
#
_symmetry.space_group_name_H-M   'P 1'
#
loop_
_entity.id
_entity.type
_entity.pdbx_description
1 polymer ?
#
loop_
_entity_poly.entity_id
_entity_poly.type
_entity_poly.pdbx_seq_one_letter_code
_entity_poly.pdbx_strand_id
1 'polypeptide(L)'
;MFRKSLAIIGHAAPKSPNAVRVLATDRETAYSHCRPPLPPHLACDPPEDTVHAAIRHLLTPDIDPATFSQDNGDFMFLVEMLAGPADGSGEESFQFEVCTPGWLHERVRREGPVTGRHQVIVDSFDWPALQGFFQRLVTRCSGADWREVATKLGRYGHWEFEDYTPGPDNI
;
A
#
# COMPACT_ATOMS: atom_id res chain seq x y z
N MET A 1 57.55 -22.03 -37.31
CA MET A 1 56.66 -20.92 -37.70
C MET A 1 56.46 -20.06 -36.46
N PHE A 2 57.01 -18.85 -36.46
CA PHE A 2 56.89 -17.89 -35.35
C PHE A 2 55.44 -17.38 -35.25
N ARG A 3 54.92 -17.21 -34.03
CA ARG A 3 54.53 -15.89 -33.46
C ARG A 3 53.81 -15.99 -32.10
N LYS A 4 54.46 -15.34 -31.12
CA LYS A 4 53.95 -14.43 -30.07
C LYS A 4 53.07 -14.94 -28.93
N SER A 5 53.66 -14.88 -27.73
CA SER A 5 53.00 -14.63 -26.45
C SER A 5 52.14 -13.35 -26.47
N LEU A 6 51.01 -13.38 -25.75
CA LEU A 6 50.55 -12.23 -24.98
C LEU A 6 49.73 -12.71 -23.78
N ALA A 7 50.22 -12.41 -22.58
CA ALA A 7 49.47 -12.50 -21.34
C ALA A 7 48.47 -11.33 -21.28
N ILE A 8 47.20 -11.60 -20.94
CA ILE A 8 46.23 -10.57 -20.55
C ILE A 8 45.71 -10.93 -19.16
N ILE A 9 46.38 -10.34 -18.18
CA ILE A 9 45.86 -9.64 -17.01
C ILE A 9 44.39 -9.91 -16.68
N GLY A 10 44.17 -10.62 -15.56
CA GLY A 10 42.86 -10.76 -14.93
C GLY A 10 42.29 -9.40 -14.53
N HIS A 11 41.04 -9.16 -14.91
CA HIS A 11 40.21 -8.11 -14.31
C HIS A 11 39.23 -8.78 -13.37
N ALA A 12 39.57 -8.74 -12.09
CA ALA A 12 38.62 -8.98 -11.01
C ALA A 12 37.52 -7.92 -11.08
N ALA A 13 36.27 -8.36 -11.00
CA ALA A 13 35.12 -7.48 -10.89
C ALA A 13 35.30 -6.52 -9.68
N PRO A 14 34.94 -5.23 -9.80
CA PRO A 14 34.99 -4.32 -8.66
C PRO A 14 34.00 -4.78 -7.59
N LYS A 15 34.53 -5.23 -6.45
CA LYS A 15 33.76 -5.43 -5.22
C LYS A 15 33.30 -4.05 -4.75
N SER A 16 32.00 -3.78 -4.86
CA SER A 16 31.38 -2.63 -4.20
C SER A 16 31.67 -2.68 -2.70
N PRO A 17 32.28 -1.63 -2.11
CA PRO A 17 32.61 -1.63 -0.69
C PRO A 17 31.42 -1.33 0.24
N ASN A 18 30.21 -1.14 -0.28
CA ASN A 18 29.02 -0.79 0.53
C ASN A 18 27.88 -1.82 0.41
N ALA A 19 28.20 -3.10 0.51
CA ALA A 19 27.18 -4.11 0.80
C ALA A 19 26.92 -4.15 2.31
N VAL A 20 25.86 -3.49 2.76
CA VAL A 20 25.34 -3.67 4.12
C VAL A 20 24.86 -5.13 4.22
N ARG A 21 25.60 -5.93 4.98
CA ARG A 21 25.22 -7.31 5.29
C ARG A 21 24.05 -7.26 6.27
N VAL A 22 22.82 -7.24 5.76
CA VAL A 22 21.63 -7.51 6.57
C VAL A 22 21.76 -8.96 7.03
N LEU A 23 22.08 -9.17 8.30
CA LEU A 23 22.00 -10.49 8.90
C LEU A 23 20.52 -10.87 8.89
N ALA A 24 20.15 -11.79 8.01
CA ALA A 24 18.88 -12.49 8.11
C ALA A 24 18.83 -13.10 9.51
N THR A 25 17.97 -12.56 10.38
CA THR A 25 17.61 -13.26 11.60
C THR A 25 16.54 -14.24 11.18
N ASP A 26 16.90 -15.51 11.06
CA ASP A 26 15.94 -16.62 10.98
C ASP A 26 15.10 -16.59 12.26
N ARG A 27 13.95 -15.92 12.20
CA ARG A 27 12.93 -15.90 13.27
C ARG A 27 11.53 -16.15 12.73
N GLU A 28 11.43 -16.88 11.62
CA GLU A 28 10.15 -17.17 10.99
C GLU A 28 9.92 -18.67 10.85
N THR A 29 9.83 -19.39 11.97
CA THR A 29 9.27 -20.76 11.97
C THR A 29 8.64 -21.21 13.29
N ALA A 30 8.53 -20.35 14.32
CA ALA A 30 8.06 -20.78 15.65
C ALA A 30 6.68 -20.24 16.08
N TYR A 31 5.98 -19.44 15.27
CA TYR A 31 4.73 -18.79 15.72
C TYR A 31 3.42 -19.46 15.28
N SER A 32 3.47 -20.56 14.52
CA SER A 32 2.26 -21.11 13.90
C SER A 32 1.50 -22.14 14.74
N HIS A 33 2.06 -22.70 15.83
CA HIS A 33 1.53 -23.98 16.32
C HIS A 33 1.08 -24.10 17.79
N CYS A 34 1.02 -23.03 18.59
CA CYS A 34 0.37 -23.09 19.91
C CYS A 34 -0.03 -21.69 20.40
N ARG A 35 -1.17 -21.16 19.95
CA ARG A 35 -1.90 -20.18 20.75
C ARG A 35 -3.14 -20.90 21.30
N PRO A 36 -3.22 -21.20 22.61
CA PRO A 36 -4.45 -21.73 23.18
C PRO A 36 -5.60 -20.75 22.89
N PRO A 37 -6.85 -21.23 22.70
CA PRO A 37 -7.98 -20.33 22.55
C PRO A 37 -8.01 -19.39 23.77
N LEU A 38 -8.18 -18.09 23.51
CA LEU A 38 -8.24 -17.13 24.61
C LEU A 38 -9.35 -17.56 25.58
N PRO A 39 -9.09 -17.52 26.90
CA PRO A 39 -10.14 -17.76 27.89
C PRO A 39 -11.31 -16.79 27.65
N PRO A 40 -12.57 -17.20 27.84
CA PRO A 40 -13.74 -16.36 27.53
C PRO A 40 -13.79 -15.04 28.32
N HIS A 41 -13.03 -14.92 29.42
CA HIS A 41 -12.90 -13.68 30.20
C HIS A 41 -11.77 -12.74 29.70
N LEU A 42 -10.93 -13.20 28.77
CA LEU A 42 -9.83 -12.44 28.15
C LEU A 42 -10.04 -12.24 26.65
N ALA A 43 -11.03 -12.90 26.05
CA ALA A 43 -11.63 -12.39 24.82
C ALA A 43 -12.24 -11.05 25.20
N CYS A 44 -11.47 -9.96 25.07
CA CYS A 44 -12.06 -8.65 25.01
C CYS A 44 -13.01 -8.71 23.83
N ASP A 45 -14.31 -8.79 24.11
CA ASP A 45 -15.29 -8.34 23.16
C ASP A 45 -14.78 -6.97 22.65
N PRO A 46 -14.67 -6.77 21.33
CA PRO A 46 -14.30 -5.45 20.82
C PRO A 46 -15.24 -4.44 21.51
N PRO A 47 -14.71 -3.33 22.04
CA PRO A 47 -15.53 -2.39 22.79
C PRO A 47 -16.77 -2.07 21.95
N GLU A 48 -17.96 -2.19 22.55
CA GLU A 48 -19.25 -2.13 21.84
C GLU A 48 -19.44 -0.84 21.03
N ASP A 49 -18.61 0.18 21.26
CA ASP A 49 -18.60 1.48 20.60
C ASP A 49 -17.40 1.67 19.63
N THR A 50 -17.05 0.65 18.85
CA THR A 50 -16.00 0.80 17.84
C THR A 50 -16.59 1.31 16.52
N VAL A 51 -16.07 2.43 16.02
CA VAL A 51 -16.40 2.94 14.69
C VAL A 51 -15.73 2.07 13.63
N HIS A 52 -16.54 1.60 12.67
CA HIS A 52 -16.09 0.93 11.46
C HIS A 52 -16.27 1.83 10.25
N ALA A 53 -15.33 1.85 9.32
CA ALA A 53 -15.51 2.53 8.05
C ALA A 53 -16.32 1.68 7.07
N ALA A 54 -17.06 2.35 6.19
CA ALA A 54 -17.69 1.78 5.01
C ALA A 54 -17.34 2.62 3.78
N ILE A 55 -17.07 1.94 2.66
CA ILE A 55 -16.91 2.58 1.36
C ILE A 55 -18.28 3.03 0.87
N ARG A 56 -18.39 4.31 0.51
CA ARG A 56 -19.55 4.89 -0.16
C ARG A 56 -19.38 4.81 -1.67
N HIS A 57 -18.21 5.26 -2.14
CA HIS A 57 -17.88 5.28 -3.56
C HIS A 57 -16.42 4.89 -3.80
N LEU A 58 -16.17 4.22 -4.93
CA LEU A 58 -14.86 4.08 -5.54
C LEU A 58 -14.96 4.74 -6.91
N LEU A 59 -14.26 5.85 -7.08
CA LEU A 59 -14.23 6.65 -8.29
C LEU A 59 -12.87 6.49 -8.96
N THR A 60 -12.86 6.54 -10.29
CA THR A 60 -11.64 6.49 -11.11
C THR A 60 -11.69 7.64 -12.12
N PRO A 61 -11.23 8.85 -11.77
CA PRO A 61 -11.40 10.01 -12.65
C PRO A 61 -10.65 9.88 -13.99
N ASP A 62 -9.59 9.07 -14.02
CA ASP A 62 -8.74 8.89 -15.20
C ASP A 62 -9.25 7.82 -16.18
N ILE A 63 -10.11 6.89 -15.73
CA ILE A 63 -10.48 5.69 -16.49
C ILE A 63 -11.95 5.30 -16.28
N ASP A 64 -12.53 4.60 -17.26
CA ASP A 64 -13.76 3.84 -17.07
C ASP A 64 -13.41 2.36 -16.82
N PRO A 65 -13.65 1.80 -15.62
CA PRO A 65 -13.29 0.42 -15.31
C PRO A 65 -13.97 -0.63 -16.20
N ALA A 66 -15.11 -0.30 -16.83
CA ALA A 66 -15.82 -1.23 -17.72
C ALA A 66 -15.16 -1.37 -19.09
N THR A 67 -14.39 -0.38 -19.52
CA THR A 67 -13.80 -0.32 -20.86
C THR A 67 -12.27 -0.20 -20.85
N PHE A 68 -11.67 -0.01 -19.68
CA PHE A 68 -10.23 0.15 -19.53
C PHE A 68 -9.47 -1.11 -19.98
N SER A 69 -8.53 -0.90 -20.91
CA SER A 69 -7.59 -1.88 -21.42
C SER A 69 -6.27 -1.17 -21.73
N GLN A 70 -5.14 -1.83 -21.53
CA GLN A 70 -3.81 -1.25 -21.73
C GLN A 70 -2.99 -2.09 -22.70
N ASP A 71 -2.47 -1.46 -23.76
CA ASP A 71 -1.84 -2.14 -24.90
C ASP A 71 -0.48 -2.78 -24.55
N ASN A 72 0.28 -2.16 -23.64
CA ASN A 72 1.60 -2.63 -23.19
C ASN A 72 1.56 -3.29 -21.80
N GLY A 73 0.39 -3.34 -21.16
CA GLY A 73 0.20 -3.84 -19.79
C GLY A 73 0.69 -2.94 -18.67
N ASP A 74 1.39 -1.84 -18.96
CA ASP A 74 1.94 -0.93 -17.94
C ASP A 74 1.08 0.32 -17.76
N PHE A 75 0.59 0.53 -16.54
CA PHE A 75 -0.31 1.63 -16.25
C PHE A 75 -0.17 2.17 -14.84
N MET A 76 -0.70 3.39 -14.68
CA MET A 76 -1.08 3.98 -13.41
C MET A 76 -2.37 4.77 -13.60
N PHE A 77 -3.30 4.67 -12.65
CA PHE A 77 -4.49 5.51 -12.58
C PHE A 77 -4.88 5.82 -11.13
N LEU A 78 -5.63 6.89 -10.91
CA LEU A 78 -6.14 7.27 -9.60
C LEU A 78 -7.40 6.47 -9.24
N VAL A 79 -7.45 5.98 -8.00
CA VAL A 79 -8.69 5.60 -7.32
C VAL A 79 -8.94 6.58 -6.19
N GLU A 80 -10.11 7.22 -6.21
CA GLU A 80 -10.63 8.00 -5.11
C GLU A 80 -11.68 7.17 -4.35
N MET A 81 -11.36 6.83 -3.11
CA MET A 81 -12.25 6.14 -2.21
C MET A 81 -12.92 7.16 -1.30
N LEU A 82 -14.24 7.29 -1.42
CA LEU A 82 -15.06 8.02 -0.47
C LEU A 82 -15.53 7.05 0.62
N ALA A 83 -15.11 7.28 1.85
CA ALA A 83 -15.41 6.43 2.99
C ALA A 83 -15.89 7.23 4.19
N GLY A 84 -16.82 6.66 4.96
CA GLY A 84 -17.39 7.27 6.16
C GLY A 84 -17.69 6.23 7.25
N PRO A 85 -18.20 6.65 8.42
CA PRO A 85 -18.68 5.73 9.46
C PRO A 85 -19.77 4.82 8.90
N ALA A 86 -19.69 3.51 9.12
CA ALA A 86 -20.63 2.53 8.58
C ALA A 86 -22.09 2.86 8.96
N ASP A 87 -22.31 3.22 10.23
CA ASP A 87 -23.61 3.48 10.83
C ASP A 87 -23.98 4.98 10.87
N GLY A 88 -23.22 5.84 10.17
CA GLY A 88 -23.36 7.29 10.22
C GLY A 88 -23.39 7.98 8.86
N SER A 89 -23.70 9.27 8.88
CA SER A 89 -23.62 10.14 7.70
C SER A 89 -22.21 10.70 7.50
N GLY A 90 -21.97 11.22 6.30
CA GLY A 90 -20.69 11.84 5.93
C GLY A 90 -19.73 10.84 5.29
N GLU A 91 -18.78 11.38 4.57
CA GLU A 91 -17.69 10.67 3.91
C GLU A 91 -16.52 11.62 3.73
N GLU A 92 -15.33 11.06 3.66
CA GLU A 92 -14.10 11.76 3.38
C GLU A 92 -13.36 11.04 2.26
N SER A 93 -12.52 11.78 1.54
CA SER A 93 -11.79 11.26 0.39
C SER A 93 -10.41 10.71 0.77
N PHE A 94 -10.10 9.53 0.21
CA PHE A 94 -8.81 8.85 0.30
C PHE A 94 -8.34 8.48 -1.11
N GLN A 95 -7.22 9.03 -1.55
CA GLN A 95 -6.71 8.84 -2.91
C GLN A 95 -5.57 7.83 -2.99
N PHE A 96 -5.59 6.97 -4.01
CA PHE A 96 -4.62 5.91 -4.24
C PHE A 96 -4.15 5.89 -5.69
N GLU A 97 -2.85 5.77 -5.93
CA GLU A 97 -2.29 5.46 -7.24
C GLU A 97 -2.28 3.94 -7.43
N VAL A 98 -3.10 3.39 -8.32
CA VAL A 98 -3.04 1.98 -8.70
C VAL A 98 -2.08 1.85 -9.88
N CYS A 99 -1.01 1.07 -9.74
CA CYS A 99 0.00 0.94 -10.79
C CYS A 99 0.54 -0.48 -10.95
N THR A 100 1.13 -0.77 -12.11
CA THR A 100 1.86 -2.02 -12.35
C THR A 100 3.33 -1.92 -11.93
N PRO A 101 3.98 -3.07 -11.62
CA PRO A 101 5.42 -3.09 -11.38
C PRO A 101 6.25 -2.50 -12.53
N GLY A 102 5.86 -2.71 -13.78
CA GLY A 102 6.58 -2.17 -14.94
C GLY A 102 6.47 -0.64 -15.03
N TRP A 103 5.28 -0.08 -14.78
CA TRP A 103 5.13 1.38 -14.67
C TRP A 103 6.00 1.97 -13.55
N LEU A 104 5.99 1.34 -12.37
CA LEU A 104 6.79 1.79 -11.23
C LEU A 104 8.30 1.68 -11.50
N HIS A 105 8.73 0.61 -12.17
CA HIS A 105 10.11 0.42 -12.61
C HIS A 105 10.59 1.55 -13.53
N GLU A 106 9.80 1.92 -14.53
CA GLU A 106 10.16 3.02 -15.44
C GLU A 106 10.14 4.39 -14.75
N ARG A 107 9.25 4.60 -13.77
CA ARG A 107 9.28 5.79 -12.91
C ARG A 107 10.59 5.86 -12.12
N VAL A 108 11.02 4.78 -11.47
CA VAL A 108 12.29 4.71 -10.73
C VAL A 108 13.49 4.93 -11.65
N ARG A 109 13.50 4.35 -12.86
CA ARG A 109 14.58 4.58 -13.84
C ARG A 109 14.72 6.05 -14.22
N ARG A 110 13.61 6.77 -14.30
CA ARG A 110 13.57 8.18 -14.70
C ARG A 110 13.89 9.14 -13.55
N GLU A 111 13.36 8.87 -12.37
CA GLU A 111 13.37 9.81 -11.24
C GLU A 111 14.36 9.43 -10.13
N GLY A 112 14.90 8.21 -10.15
CA GLY A 112 15.68 7.65 -9.06
C GLY A 112 14.78 7.08 -7.95
N PRO A 113 15.23 7.08 -6.68
CA PRO A 113 14.40 6.60 -5.57
C PRO A 113 13.09 7.37 -5.45
N VAL A 114 11.97 6.66 -5.34
CA VAL A 114 10.62 7.24 -5.15
C VAL A 114 9.96 6.70 -3.89
N THR A 115 9.08 7.49 -3.27
CA THR A 115 8.20 7.01 -2.20
C THR A 115 7.09 6.15 -2.79
N GLY A 116 6.81 5.00 -2.15
CA GLY A 116 5.71 4.11 -2.51
C GLY A 116 4.41 4.37 -1.73
N ARG A 117 4.38 5.45 -0.93
CA ARG A 117 3.21 5.79 -0.11
C ARG A 117 2.02 6.12 -1.02
N HIS A 118 0.83 5.67 -0.61
CA HIS A 118 -0.43 5.85 -1.36
C HIS A 118 -0.52 5.07 -2.67
N GLN A 119 0.31 4.06 -2.86
CA GLN A 119 0.32 3.21 -4.04
C GLN A 119 -0.26 1.82 -3.77
N VAL A 120 -1.08 1.34 -4.70
CA VAL A 120 -1.55 -0.05 -4.77
C VAL A 120 -0.93 -0.69 -6.01
N ILE A 121 -0.06 -1.66 -5.81
CA ILE A 121 0.68 -2.31 -6.89
C ILE A 121 -0.05 -3.58 -7.32
N VAL A 122 -0.40 -3.68 -8.60
CA VAL A 122 -1.12 -4.82 -9.19
C VAL A 122 -0.36 -5.41 -10.37
N ASP A 123 -0.44 -6.72 -10.56
CA ASP A 123 0.19 -7.38 -11.72
C ASP A 123 -0.50 -7.01 -13.05
N SER A 124 -1.83 -6.93 -13.02
CA SER A 124 -2.68 -6.55 -14.15
C SER A 124 -3.96 -5.87 -13.66
N PHE A 125 -4.71 -5.25 -14.58
CA PHE A 125 -5.98 -4.63 -14.24
C PHE A 125 -7.06 -5.68 -13.99
N ASP A 126 -7.60 -5.69 -12.77
CA ASP A 126 -8.76 -6.48 -12.37
C ASP A 126 -9.59 -5.64 -11.39
N TRP A 127 -10.65 -5.02 -11.90
CA TRP A 127 -11.49 -4.13 -11.11
C TRP A 127 -12.21 -4.85 -9.94
N PRO A 128 -12.86 -6.02 -10.13
CA PRO A 128 -13.39 -6.79 -9.02
C PRO A 128 -12.37 -7.11 -7.92
N ALA A 129 -11.14 -7.48 -8.28
CA ALA A 129 -10.08 -7.76 -7.32
C ALA A 129 -9.67 -6.50 -6.54
N LEU A 130 -9.55 -5.36 -7.23
CA LEU A 130 -9.29 -4.04 -6.62
C LEU A 130 -10.40 -3.63 -5.65
N GLN A 131 -11.68 -3.75 -6.06
CA GLN A 131 -12.82 -3.46 -5.18
C GLN A 131 -12.77 -4.34 -3.92
N GLY A 132 -12.48 -5.63 -4.07
CA GLY A 132 -12.28 -6.53 -2.94
C GLY A 132 -11.09 -6.15 -2.06
N PHE A 133 -10.00 -5.64 -2.64
CA PHE A 133 -8.86 -5.11 -1.89
C PHE A 133 -9.26 -3.90 -1.05
N PHE A 134 -9.92 -2.90 -1.62
CA PHE A 134 -10.35 -1.71 -0.89
C PHE A 134 -11.36 -2.05 0.21
N GLN A 135 -12.31 -2.95 -0.05
CA GLN A 135 -13.24 -3.42 0.99
C GLN A 135 -12.50 -4.04 2.18
N ARG A 136 -11.54 -4.95 1.92
CA ARG A 136 -10.71 -5.54 2.98
C ARG A 136 -9.87 -4.51 3.72
N LEU A 137 -9.35 -3.51 3.01
CA LEU A 137 -8.57 -2.43 3.61
C LEU A 137 -9.41 -1.63 4.61
N VAL A 138 -10.63 -1.26 4.21
CA VAL A 138 -11.56 -0.49 5.02
C VAL A 138 -12.03 -1.27 6.24
N THR A 139 -12.38 -2.55 6.11
CA THR A 139 -12.78 -3.39 7.26
C THR A 139 -11.68 -3.54 8.31
N ARG A 140 -10.40 -3.41 7.94
CA ARG A 140 -9.26 -3.48 8.87
C ARG A 140 -9.06 -2.17 9.66
N CYS A 141 -9.74 -1.10 9.29
CA CYS A 141 -9.63 0.20 9.93
C CYS A 141 -10.87 0.43 10.82
N SER A 142 -10.69 0.19 12.11
CA SER A 142 -11.68 0.49 13.14
C SER A 142 -11.04 1.32 14.26
N GLY A 143 -11.82 2.06 15.05
CA GLY A 143 -11.29 2.97 16.08
C GLY A 143 -12.36 3.50 17.03
N ALA A 144 -11.96 4.26 18.04
CA ALA A 144 -12.89 4.85 19.01
C ALA A 144 -13.76 5.96 18.39
N ASP A 145 -13.26 6.62 17.35
CA ASP A 145 -13.99 7.63 16.60
C ASP A 145 -13.61 7.61 15.11
N TRP A 146 -14.30 8.42 14.31
CA TRP A 146 -14.02 8.54 12.89
C TRP A 146 -12.60 9.06 12.61
N ARG A 147 -12.08 10.00 13.39
CA ARG A 147 -10.75 10.57 13.18
C ARG A 147 -9.66 9.51 13.31
N GLU A 148 -9.79 8.61 14.28
CA GLU A 148 -8.87 7.48 14.44
C GLU A 148 -8.94 6.52 13.24
N VAL A 149 -10.15 6.22 12.76
CA VAL A 149 -10.37 5.38 11.57
C VAL A 149 -9.78 6.01 10.33
N ALA A 150 -10.08 7.29 10.08
CA ALA A 150 -9.56 8.06 8.96
C ALA A 150 -8.04 8.19 9.01
N THR A 151 -7.46 8.40 10.20
CA THR A 151 -6.00 8.40 10.38
C THR A 151 -5.38 7.03 10.05
N LYS A 152 -6.05 5.92 10.36
CA LYS A 152 -5.59 4.56 9.98
C LYS A 152 -5.67 4.36 8.48
N LEU A 153 -6.77 4.78 7.83
CA LEU A 153 -6.93 4.73 6.38
C LEU A 153 -5.89 5.62 5.65
N GLY A 154 -5.60 6.80 6.21
CA GLY A 154 -4.62 7.77 5.71
C GLY A 154 -3.18 7.27 5.68
N ARG A 155 -2.88 6.14 6.35
CA ARG A 155 -1.58 5.45 6.23
C ARG A 155 -1.43 4.78 4.86
N TYR A 156 -2.55 4.47 4.22
CA TYR A 156 -2.61 3.71 2.97
C TYR A 156 -2.99 4.56 1.78
N GLY A 157 -3.91 5.51 1.93
CA GLY A 157 -4.29 6.46 0.87
C GLY A 157 -4.11 7.89 1.33
N HIS A 158 -3.95 8.82 0.39
CA HIS A 158 -3.84 10.23 0.71
C HIS A 158 -5.19 10.72 1.22
N TRP A 159 -5.24 11.09 2.50
CA TRP A 159 -6.45 11.59 3.14
C TRP A 159 -6.59 13.11 2.91
N GLU A 160 -7.77 13.62 2.62
CA GLU A 160 -7.97 15.06 2.36
C GLU A 160 -7.74 15.96 3.59
N PHE A 161 -7.89 15.41 4.79
CA PHE A 161 -7.59 16.10 6.05
C PHE A 161 -6.25 15.67 6.66
N GLU A 162 -5.36 15.05 5.87
CA GLU A 162 -4.00 14.76 6.31
C GLU A 162 -3.32 16.06 6.79
N ASP A 163 -2.74 16.00 8.00
CA ASP A 163 -2.11 17.13 8.70
C ASP A 163 -3.01 18.37 8.94
N TYR A 164 -4.34 18.26 8.76
CA TYR A 164 -5.25 19.36 9.06
C TYR A 164 -5.27 19.67 10.57
N THR A 165 -4.94 20.92 10.90
CA THR A 165 -5.11 21.51 12.22
C THR A 165 -6.27 22.50 12.19
N PRO A 166 -7.34 22.30 12.99
CA PRO A 166 -8.41 23.28 13.12
C PRO A 166 -7.85 24.65 13.53
N GLY A 167 -8.33 25.71 12.88
CA GLY A 167 -8.02 27.09 13.27
C GLY A 167 -8.66 27.46 14.62
N PRO A 168 -8.18 28.52 15.28
CA PRO A 168 -8.66 28.94 16.61
C PRO A 168 -10.15 29.31 16.65
N ASP A 169 -10.78 29.59 15.50
CA ASP A 169 -12.19 29.98 15.42
C ASP A 169 -13.16 28.79 15.22
N ASN A 170 -12.66 27.56 15.19
CA ASN A 170 -13.43 26.32 14.95
C ASN A 170 -13.43 25.35 16.16
N ILE A 171 -13.30 25.86 17.40
CA ILE A 171 -13.36 25.08 18.65
C ILE A 171 -14.59 25.48 19.48
#